data_AF-A0A0C2GSU1-F1
#
_entry.id   AF-A0A0C2GSU1-F1
#
_cell.length_a   1.000
_cell.length_b   1.000
_cell.length_c   1.000
_cell.angle_alpha   90.00
_cell.angle_beta   90.00
_cell.angle_gamma   90.00
#
_symmetry.space_group_name_H-M   'P 1'
#
loop_
_entity.id
_entity.type
_entity.pdbx_description
1 polymer ?
#
loop_
_entity_poly.entity_id
_entity_poly.type
_entity_poly.pdbx_seq_one_letter_code
_entity_poly.pdbx_strand_id
1 'polypeptide(L)'
;MSLNKLQNWASELDLSINPSKSLTLHLGDTDPADYEVNGVPIRKCTVAKDLGVVTKIRNELNAVTNGNRHIALTDKNYTPYLNWAILEIQRLASILNLNLWRKTEKDCVIGGCNVPSGTAVTAELSLIMSDEKYFENPEKFDPDRYERGGKDLEQRVIPFGLGKRACIGESLAKAEIYLVLGNMISRYDIMGDPESPVNMCTTTPDGMMRRANNYNIILKMR
;
A
#
# COMPACT_ATOMS: atom_id res chain seq x y z
N MET A 1 -10.93 29.94 -22.97
CA MET A 1 -9.50 29.66 -22.76
C MET A 1 -9.03 28.84 -23.96
N SER A 2 -7.99 29.25 -24.69
CA SER A 2 -7.67 28.64 -26.00
C SER A 2 -7.00 27.26 -25.88
N LEU A 3 -7.28 26.38 -26.85
CA LEU A 3 -6.74 25.01 -26.96
C LEU A 3 -5.21 24.95 -26.81
N ASN A 4 -4.49 25.94 -27.36
CA ASN A 4 -3.03 26.02 -27.31
C ASN A 4 -2.47 26.11 -25.87
N LYS A 5 -3.25 26.59 -24.88
CA LYS A 5 -2.83 26.57 -23.47
C LYS A 5 -2.97 25.20 -22.80
N LEU A 6 -3.81 24.31 -23.32
CA LEU A 6 -3.92 22.93 -22.83
C LEU A 6 -2.85 22.03 -23.47
N GLN A 7 -2.53 22.24 -24.75
CA GLN A 7 -1.47 21.50 -25.44
C GLN A 7 -0.09 21.73 -24.81
N ASN A 8 0.26 22.97 -24.45
CA ASN A 8 1.52 23.27 -23.77
C ASN A 8 1.63 22.68 -22.35
N TRP A 9 0.51 22.34 -21.71
CA TRP A 9 0.51 21.66 -20.40
C TRP A 9 0.65 20.14 -20.55
N ALA A 10 0.16 19.59 -21.66
CA ALA A 10 0.29 18.18 -22.01
C ALA A 10 1.66 17.80 -22.61
N SER A 11 2.52 18.77 -22.94
CA SER A 11 3.90 18.50 -23.38
C SER A 11 4.93 18.41 -22.25
N GLU A 12 4.57 18.81 -21.02
CA GLU A 12 5.43 18.66 -19.82
C GLU A 12 5.12 17.38 -19.03
N LEU A 13 4.05 16.66 -19.37
CA LEU A 13 3.68 15.34 -18.88
C LEU A 13 3.55 14.41 -20.09
N ASP A 14 4.53 13.53 -20.27
CA ASP A 14 4.75 12.73 -21.49
C ASP A 14 3.65 11.64 -21.70
N LEU A 15 2.44 12.09 -22.05
CA LEU A 15 1.21 11.31 -22.16
C LEU A 15 0.61 11.43 -23.56
N SER A 16 1.22 10.74 -24.53
CA SER A 16 0.60 10.56 -25.85
C SER A 16 -0.56 9.56 -25.76
N ILE A 17 -1.80 10.08 -25.79
CA ILE A 17 -3.01 9.25 -25.82
C ILE A 17 -3.27 8.80 -27.26
N ASN A 18 -3.07 7.51 -27.55
CA ASN A 18 -3.36 6.91 -28.85
C ASN A 18 -4.52 5.88 -28.72
N PRO A 19 -5.63 5.97 -29.48
CA PRO A 19 -6.89 5.27 -29.13
C PRO A 19 -6.93 3.75 -29.33
N SER A 20 -5.81 3.09 -29.61
CA SER A 20 -5.77 1.70 -30.10
C SER A 20 -4.66 0.83 -29.50
N LYS A 21 -4.07 1.24 -28.37
CA LYS A 21 -3.02 0.45 -27.68
C LYS A 21 -3.40 0.17 -26.22
N SER A 22 -3.20 -1.08 -25.81
CA SER A 22 -3.26 -1.48 -24.40
C SER A 22 -2.30 -0.62 -23.58
N LEU A 23 -2.70 -0.24 -22.36
CA LEU A 23 -1.79 0.37 -21.40
C LEU A 23 -0.86 -0.71 -20.83
N THR A 24 0.14 -1.05 -21.63
CA THR A 24 1.22 -1.99 -21.32
C THR A 24 2.19 -1.37 -20.33
N LEU A 25 2.59 -2.10 -19.30
CA LEU A 25 3.70 -1.68 -18.45
C LEU A 25 4.50 -2.84 -17.79
N HIS A 26 3.99 -4.10 -17.61
CA HIS A 26 4.69 -5.43 -17.35
C HIS A 26 4.85 -6.19 -15.91
N LEU A 27 3.83 -6.79 -15.21
CA LEU A 27 3.85 -7.35 -13.77
C LEU A 27 4.12 -8.90 -13.48
N GLY A 28 5.33 -9.46 -13.30
CA GLY A 28 5.52 -10.92 -12.91
C GLY A 28 5.89 -11.24 -11.42
N ASP A 29 6.51 -12.40 -11.12
CA ASP A 29 6.69 -12.96 -9.75
C ASP A 29 8.13 -13.32 -9.33
N THR A 30 8.38 -13.55 -8.03
CA THR A 30 9.66 -14.09 -7.51
C THR A 30 9.53 -15.09 -6.35
N ASP A 31 10.44 -16.07 -6.33
CA ASP A 31 10.56 -17.22 -5.40
C ASP A 31 10.94 -16.84 -3.94
N PRO A 32 10.81 -17.76 -2.95
CA PRO A 32 11.01 -17.45 -1.53
C PRO A 32 12.44 -17.13 -1.07
N ALA A 33 13.49 -17.47 -1.83
CA ALA A 33 14.87 -17.44 -1.36
C ALA A 33 15.32 -16.07 -0.75
N ASP A 34 16.20 -16.18 0.25
CA ASP A 34 16.59 -15.12 1.17
C ASP A 34 17.35 -13.96 0.50
N TYR A 35 17.13 -12.75 1.01
CA TYR A 35 17.80 -11.54 0.53
C TYR A 35 18.01 -10.55 1.68
N GLU A 36 19.17 -10.70 2.31
CA GLU A 36 19.71 -9.73 3.25
C GLU A 36 20.48 -8.64 2.49
N VAL A 37 20.30 -7.39 2.87
CA VAL A 37 21.28 -6.33 2.58
C VAL A 37 21.84 -5.87 3.91
N ASN A 38 23.17 -5.94 4.05
CA ASN A 38 23.89 -5.57 5.27
C ASN A 38 23.39 -6.28 6.55
N GLY A 39 22.88 -7.52 6.44
CA GLY A 39 22.31 -8.28 7.57
C GLY A 39 20.92 -7.81 8.01
N VAL A 40 20.27 -6.93 7.25
CA VAL A 40 18.86 -6.56 7.45
C VAL A 40 18.00 -7.41 6.51
N PRO A 41 17.05 -8.21 7.02
CA PRO A 41 16.08 -8.90 6.18
C PRO A 41 15.17 -7.87 5.51
N ILE A 42 15.27 -7.76 4.19
CA ILE A 42 14.35 -6.93 3.43
C ILE A 42 13.04 -7.70 3.28
N ARG A 43 11.90 -7.05 3.50
CA ARG A 43 10.59 -7.71 3.47
C ARG A 43 10.01 -7.73 2.08
N LYS A 44 9.52 -8.90 1.63
CA LYS A 44 8.75 -9.03 0.40
C LYS A 44 7.35 -8.44 0.65
N CYS A 45 6.91 -7.58 -0.24
CA CYS A 45 5.51 -7.18 -0.31
C CYS A 45 4.90 -7.93 -1.49
N THR A 46 3.94 -8.83 -1.28
CA THR A 46 3.38 -9.67 -2.37
C THR A 46 1.88 -9.46 -2.49
N VAL A 47 1.49 -8.42 -3.22
CA VAL A 47 0.08 -7.96 -3.30
C VAL A 47 -0.64 -8.47 -4.55
N ALA A 48 0.07 -8.62 -5.68
CA ALA A 48 -0.56 -8.62 -6.99
C ALA A 48 -0.95 -10.00 -7.58
N LYS A 49 -0.43 -11.12 -7.05
CA LYS A 49 -0.57 -12.44 -7.68
C LYS A 49 -1.51 -13.42 -6.96
N ASP A 50 -2.05 -13.08 -5.80
CA ASP A 50 -3.02 -13.95 -5.12
C ASP A 50 -4.40 -13.88 -5.79
N LEU A 51 -4.61 -14.80 -6.72
CA LEU A 51 -5.88 -15.00 -7.43
C LEU A 51 -7.05 -15.28 -6.47
N GLY A 52 -6.79 -15.87 -5.29
CA GLY A 52 -7.79 -16.10 -4.26
C GLY A 52 -8.26 -14.78 -3.63
N VAL A 53 -7.32 -13.92 -3.21
CA VAL A 53 -7.63 -12.58 -2.69
C VAL A 53 -8.36 -11.74 -3.73
N VAL A 54 -7.87 -11.69 -4.97
CA VAL A 54 -8.51 -10.93 -6.06
C VAL A 54 -9.93 -11.43 -6.34
N THR A 55 -10.15 -12.76 -6.30
CA THR A 55 -11.48 -13.35 -6.48
C THR A 55 -12.43 -13.02 -5.33
N LYS A 56 -11.96 -13.10 -4.07
CA LYS A 56 -12.74 -12.68 -2.89
C LYS A 56 -13.16 -11.21 -2.98
N ILE A 57 -12.22 -10.30 -3.28
CA ILE A 57 -12.51 -8.87 -3.48
C ILE A 57 -13.55 -8.67 -4.59
N ARG A 58 -13.41 -9.36 -5.74
CA ARG A 58 -14.36 -9.24 -6.85
C ARG A 58 -15.77 -9.71 -6.50
N ASN A 59 -15.89 -10.82 -5.78
CA ASN A 59 -17.18 -11.34 -5.33
C ASN A 59 -17.87 -10.34 -4.39
N GLU A 60 -17.12 -9.75 -3.45
CA GLU A 60 -17.60 -8.69 -2.56
C GLU A 60 -18.05 -7.44 -3.34
N LEU A 61 -17.21 -6.93 -4.26
CA LEU A 61 -17.53 -5.77 -5.07
C LEU A 61 -18.76 -5.99 -5.97
N ASN A 62 -18.87 -7.16 -6.59
CA ASN A 62 -20.04 -7.53 -7.41
C ASN A 62 -21.33 -7.59 -6.58
N ALA A 63 -21.26 -8.09 -5.34
CA ALA A 63 -22.41 -8.15 -4.43
C ALA A 63 -22.93 -6.76 -4.01
N VAL A 64 -22.03 -5.77 -3.83
CA VAL A 64 -22.40 -4.40 -3.40
C VAL A 64 -22.78 -3.48 -4.57
N THR A 65 -22.24 -3.74 -5.77
CA THR A 65 -22.51 -2.94 -6.98
C THR A 65 -23.57 -3.54 -7.90
N ASN A 66 -24.02 -4.77 -7.63
CA ASN A 66 -24.80 -5.62 -8.53
C ASN A 66 -24.14 -5.78 -9.92
N GLY A 67 -22.81 -5.59 -10.03
CA GLY A 67 -22.04 -5.61 -11.28
C GLY A 67 -22.30 -4.42 -12.23
N ASN A 68 -23.22 -3.50 -11.89
CA ASN A 68 -23.76 -2.51 -12.84
C ASN A 68 -23.27 -1.07 -12.60
N ARG A 69 -22.40 -0.85 -11.61
CA ARG A 69 -21.86 0.48 -11.27
C ARG A 69 -20.44 0.42 -10.68
N HIS A 70 -19.78 1.56 -10.65
CA HIS A 70 -18.52 1.74 -9.94
C HIS A 70 -18.71 1.74 -8.41
N ILE A 71 -17.66 1.35 -7.69
CA ILE A 71 -17.63 1.40 -6.22
C ILE A 71 -17.44 2.85 -5.77
N ALA A 72 -18.20 3.26 -4.75
CA ALA A 72 -18.23 4.60 -4.17
C ALA A 72 -17.83 4.54 -2.68
N LEU A 73 -17.46 5.69 -2.09
CA LEU A 73 -17.03 5.74 -0.68
C LEU A 73 -18.12 5.31 0.31
N THR A 74 -19.39 5.42 -0.06
CA THR A 74 -20.54 4.93 0.72
C THR A 74 -20.56 3.41 0.86
N ASP A 75 -19.94 2.70 -0.08
CA ASP A 75 -19.92 1.24 -0.10
C ASP A 75 -18.91 0.64 0.89
N LYS A 76 -17.99 1.48 1.41
CA LYS A 76 -16.84 1.05 2.22
C LYS A 76 -17.21 0.18 3.42
N ASN A 77 -18.34 0.43 4.08
CA ASN A 77 -18.78 -0.36 5.23
C ASN A 77 -19.32 -1.75 4.85
N TYR A 78 -19.66 -1.96 3.58
CA TYR A 78 -20.17 -3.21 3.01
C TYR A 78 -19.10 -4.03 2.28
N THR A 79 -17.86 -3.51 2.21
CA THR A 79 -16.71 -4.18 1.59
C THR A 79 -15.56 -4.42 2.59
N PRO A 80 -15.78 -5.16 3.70
CA PRO A 80 -14.76 -5.40 4.72
C PRO A 80 -13.48 -6.04 4.14
N TYR A 81 -13.60 -6.96 3.18
CA TYR A 81 -12.46 -7.69 2.63
C TYR A 81 -11.54 -6.78 1.80
N LEU A 82 -12.10 -5.89 0.97
CA LEU A 82 -11.31 -4.85 0.30
C LEU A 82 -10.61 -3.92 1.31
N ASN A 83 -11.26 -3.56 2.42
CA ASN A 83 -10.62 -2.74 3.45
C ASN A 83 -9.43 -3.48 4.10
N TRP A 84 -9.59 -4.76 4.43
CA TRP A 84 -8.52 -5.58 5.00
C TRP A 84 -7.38 -5.82 4.02
N ALA A 85 -7.67 -6.03 2.74
CA ALA A 85 -6.65 -6.10 1.69
C ALA A 85 -5.88 -4.78 1.59
N ILE A 86 -6.56 -3.63 1.61
CA ILE A 86 -5.91 -2.30 1.61
C ILE A 86 -5.03 -2.09 2.86
N LEU A 87 -5.50 -2.50 4.03
CA LEU A 87 -4.70 -2.43 5.26
C LEU A 87 -3.44 -3.32 5.16
N GLU A 88 -3.56 -4.54 4.64
CA GLU A 88 -2.43 -5.44 4.46
C GLU A 88 -1.42 -4.92 3.42
N ILE A 89 -1.92 -4.31 2.33
CA ILE A 89 -1.09 -3.60 1.35
C ILE A 89 -0.28 -2.50 2.04
N GLN A 90 -0.94 -1.65 2.85
CA GLN A 90 -0.27 -0.57 3.55
C GLN A 90 0.74 -1.07 4.60
N ARG A 91 0.41 -2.17 5.29
CA ARG A 91 1.26 -2.83 6.30
C ARG A 91 2.55 -3.37 5.68
N LEU A 92 2.46 -4.13 4.58
CA LEU A 92 3.63 -4.70 3.91
C LEU A 92 4.43 -3.67 3.10
N ALA A 93 3.74 -2.76 2.40
CA ALA A 93 4.41 -1.71 1.64
C ALA A 93 5.23 -0.79 2.56
N SER A 94 4.75 -0.55 3.79
CA SER A 94 5.44 0.20 4.85
C SER A 94 6.18 1.43 4.30
N ILE A 95 5.45 2.25 3.54
CA ILE A 95 6.02 3.31 2.66
C ILE A 95 6.95 4.23 3.45
N LEU A 96 6.59 4.54 4.70
CA LEU A 96 7.50 5.10 5.69
C LEU A 96 7.95 3.98 6.64
N ASN A 97 9.26 3.69 6.67
CA ASN A 97 9.88 2.86 7.71
C ASN A 97 9.86 3.64 9.02
N LEU A 98 10.68 4.69 9.06
CA LEU A 98 10.72 5.67 10.14
C LEU A 98 9.62 6.72 9.95
N ASN A 99 8.93 7.06 11.03
CA ASN A 99 8.08 8.23 11.07
C ASN A 99 8.93 9.52 10.97
N LEU A 100 8.28 10.65 10.70
CA LEU A 100 8.91 11.97 10.71
C LEU A 100 9.47 12.29 12.10
N TRP A 101 10.77 12.59 12.14
CA TRP A 101 11.49 13.01 13.35
C TRP A 101 10.75 14.12 14.11
N ARG A 102 10.75 13.99 15.44
CA ARG A 102 10.20 14.93 16.41
C ARG A 102 11.30 15.34 17.38
N LYS A 103 11.10 16.45 18.07
CA LYS A 103 11.99 16.93 19.14
C LYS A 103 11.20 16.99 20.44
N THR A 104 11.75 16.52 21.55
CA THR A 104 11.12 16.65 22.87
C THR A 104 11.12 18.12 23.30
N GLU A 105 10.00 18.62 23.81
CA GLU A 105 9.87 20.01 24.31
C GLU A 105 10.29 20.15 25.79
N LYS A 106 10.23 19.04 26.53
CA LYS A 106 10.60 18.92 27.95
C LYS A 106 11.09 17.51 28.23
N ASP A 107 11.78 17.34 29.34
CA ASP A 107 12.19 16.03 29.85
C ASP A 107 10.96 15.11 30.00
N CYS A 108 11.09 13.87 29.54
CA CYS A 108 10.01 12.89 29.55
C CYS A 108 10.56 11.46 29.72
N VAL A 109 9.64 10.49 29.86
CA VAL A 109 9.99 9.06 29.92
C VAL A 109 9.38 8.36 28.72
N ILE A 110 10.18 7.62 27.95
CA ILE A 110 9.75 6.85 26.78
C ILE A 110 10.24 5.41 26.98
N GLY A 111 9.32 4.44 27.01
CA GLY A 111 9.67 3.02 27.19
C GLY A 111 10.38 2.69 28.52
N GLY A 112 10.23 3.54 29.55
CA GLY A 112 10.98 3.44 30.81
C GLY A 112 12.31 4.20 30.83
N CYS A 113 12.78 4.72 29.69
CA CYS A 113 14.01 5.51 29.60
C CYS A 113 13.74 7.01 29.79
N ASN A 114 14.56 7.69 30.59
CA ASN A 114 14.55 9.14 30.69
C ASN A 114 15.11 9.76 29.41
N VAL A 115 14.34 10.68 28.80
CA VAL A 115 14.70 11.39 27.56
C VAL A 115 14.70 12.89 27.86
N PRO A 116 15.87 13.56 27.80
CA PRO A 116 15.96 15.01 28.04
C PRO A 116 15.14 15.86 27.06
N SER A 117 14.87 17.10 27.43
CA SER A 117 14.38 18.12 26.52
C SER A 117 15.35 18.35 25.35
N GLY A 118 14.80 18.54 24.16
CA GLY A 118 15.55 18.79 22.95
C GLY A 118 16.11 17.56 22.23
N THR A 119 15.94 16.35 22.76
CA THR A 119 16.31 15.10 22.09
C THR A 119 15.45 14.86 20.84
N ALA A 120 16.09 14.44 19.75
CA ALA A 120 15.41 13.98 18.55
C ALA A 120 14.90 12.55 18.74
N VAL A 121 13.62 12.32 18.44
CA VAL A 121 12.94 11.03 18.61
C VAL A 121 12.11 10.70 17.37
N THR A 122 11.96 9.42 17.07
CA THR A 122 11.09 8.92 16.00
C THR A 122 10.54 7.54 16.38
N ALA A 123 9.52 7.08 15.66
CA ALA A 123 8.96 5.74 15.78
C ALA A 123 9.27 4.96 14.50
N GLU A 124 9.83 3.76 14.66
CA GLU A 124 10.01 2.80 13.57
C GLU A 124 8.66 2.10 13.31
N LEU A 125 7.90 2.64 12.35
CA LEU A 125 6.57 2.15 11.99
C LEU A 125 6.66 0.74 11.41
N SER A 126 7.73 0.44 10.67
CA SER A 126 7.88 -0.88 10.05
C SER A 126 7.96 -2.00 11.09
N LEU A 127 8.64 -1.79 12.23
CA LEU A 127 8.71 -2.77 13.33
C LEU A 127 7.35 -2.97 14.00
N ILE A 128 6.60 -1.89 14.24
CA ILE A 128 5.26 -1.96 14.85
C ILE A 128 4.29 -2.76 13.95
N MET A 129 4.35 -2.51 12.64
CA MET A 129 3.50 -3.16 11.63
C MET A 129 3.93 -4.58 11.24
N SER A 130 4.94 -5.13 11.92
CA SER A 130 5.46 -6.48 11.70
C SER A 130 5.75 -7.26 12.98
N ASP A 131 5.41 -6.72 14.14
CA ASP A 131 5.64 -7.37 15.43
C ASP A 131 4.91 -8.72 15.43
N GLU A 132 5.69 -9.82 15.42
CA GLU A 132 5.20 -11.20 15.31
C GLU A 132 4.22 -11.58 16.42
N LYS A 133 4.27 -10.85 17.55
CA LYS A 133 3.29 -10.96 18.64
C LYS A 133 1.85 -10.67 18.18
N TYR A 134 1.68 -9.83 17.15
CA TYR A 134 0.38 -9.45 16.61
C TYR A 134 0.19 -9.90 15.15
N PHE A 135 1.28 -9.97 14.37
CA PHE A 135 1.27 -10.32 12.95
C PHE A 135 1.99 -11.65 12.72
N GLU A 136 1.29 -12.77 12.95
CA GLU A 136 1.80 -14.10 12.60
C GLU A 136 2.22 -14.16 11.12
N ASN A 137 3.42 -14.67 10.83
CA ASN A 137 4.03 -14.63 9.49
C ASN A 137 3.96 -13.20 8.88
N PRO A 138 4.70 -12.22 9.45
CA PRO A 138 4.49 -10.80 9.17
C PRO A 138 4.83 -10.39 7.74
N GLU A 139 5.60 -11.21 7.01
CA GLU A 139 5.96 -10.98 5.60
C GLU A 139 4.92 -11.54 4.62
N LYS A 140 4.06 -12.46 5.08
CA LYS A 140 3.00 -13.02 4.25
C LYS A 140 1.87 -12.01 4.08
N PHE A 141 1.47 -11.77 2.83
CA PHE A 141 0.23 -11.08 2.51
C PHE A 141 -0.96 -11.98 2.86
N ASP A 142 -1.69 -11.60 3.90
CA ASP A 142 -2.87 -12.34 4.38
C ASP A 142 -3.94 -11.34 4.85
N PRO A 143 -4.90 -10.94 3.98
CA PRO A 143 -6.03 -10.12 4.38
C PRO A 143 -7.01 -10.81 5.34
N ASP A 144 -7.04 -12.15 5.36
CA ASP A 144 -7.92 -12.91 6.26
C ASP A 144 -7.45 -12.78 7.73
N ARG A 145 -6.22 -12.30 8.00
CA ARG A 145 -5.73 -12.05 9.37
C ARG A 145 -6.59 -11.06 10.16
N TYR A 146 -7.22 -10.09 9.49
CA TYR A 146 -8.04 -9.07 10.14
C TYR A 146 -9.45 -9.56 10.51
N GLU A 147 -9.95 -10.61 9.84
CA GLU A 147 -11.14 -11.33 10.29
C GLU A 147 -10.88 -12.02 11.64
N ARG A 148 -9.71 -12.66 11.77
CA ARG A 148 -9.29 -13.40 12.97
C ARG A 148 -8.88 -12.48 14.14
N GLY A 149 -8.16 -11.40 13.84
CA GLY A 149 -7.65 -10.44 14.83
C GLY A 149 -8.59 -9.26 15.14
N GLY A 150 -9.63 -9.05 14.33
CA GLY A 150 -10.63 -8.00 14.52
C GLY A 150 -10.08 -6.58 14.54
N LYS A 151 -10.84 -5.66 15.16
CA LYS A 151 -10.51 -4.23 15.22
C LYS A 151 -9.21 -3.92 15.97
N ASP A 152 -8.84 -4.75 16.93
CA ASP A 152 -7.60 -4.57 17.69
C ASP A 152 -6.34 -4.83 16.84
N LEU A 153 -6.45 -5.66 15.80
CA LEU A 153 -5.38 -5.85 14.82
C LEU A 153 -5.38 -4.75 13.75
N GLU A 154 -6.56 -4.33 13.26
CA GLU A 154 -6.69 -3.20 12.33
C GLU A 154 -6.04 -1.92 12.91
N GLN A 155 -6.25 -1.62 14.20
CA GLN A 155 -5.71 -0.44 14.87
C GLN A 155 -4.18 -0.45 15.04
N ARG A 156 -3.51 -1.59 14.85
CA ARG A 156 -2.03 -1.69 14.90
C ARG A 156 -1.36 -1.33 13.57
N VAL A 157 -2.13 -1.27 12.49
CA VAL A 157 -1.66 -0.85 11.17
C VAL A 157 -1.71 0.68 11.11
N ILE A 158 -0.57 1.33 11.37
CA ILE A 158 -0.43 2.80 11.51
C ILE A 158 0.45 3.44 10.41
N PRO A 159 0.19 3.22 9.11
CA PRO A 159 1.02 3.71 7.99
C PRO A 159 1.03 5.25 7.87
N PHE A 160 0.08 5.92 8.53
CA PHE A 160 -0.05 7.38 8.59
C PHE A 160 0.45 7.99 9.92
N GLY A 161 1.05 7.17 10.79
CA GLY A 161 1.45 7.56 12.15
C GLY A 161 0.25 7.65 13.11
N LEU A 162 0.50 8.19 14.31
CA LEU A 162 -0.50 8.28 15.39
C LEU A 162 -0.37 9.60 16.17
N GLY A 163 -1.47 10.03 16.81
CA GLY A 163 -1.50 11.16 17.74
C GLY A 163 -1.51 12.54 17.07
N LYS A 164 -1.09 13.58 17.82
CA LYS A 164 -1.18 15.01 17.42
C LYS A 164 -0.50 15.38 16.09
N ARG A 165 0.31 14.48 15.52
CA ARG A 165 1.07 14.66 14.27
C ARG A 165 0.90 13.47 13.32
N ALA A 166 -0.21 12.74 13.40
CA ALA A 166 -0.66 11.82 12.37
C ALA A 166 -0.88 12.57 11.03
N CYS A 167 -0.88 11.84 9.91
CA CYS A 167 -0.97 12.45 8.59
C CYS A 167 -2.30 13.18 8.38
N ILE A 168 -2.25 14.50 8.14
CA ILE A 168 -3.44 15.31 7.82
C ILE A 168 -4.15 14.83 6.55
N GLY A 169 -3.44 14.16 5.64
CA GLY A 169 -3.98 13.56 4.41
C GLY A 169 -4.52 12.14 4.56
N GLU A 170 -4.49 11.53 5.75
CA GLU A 170 -4.89 10.12 5.95
C GLU A 170 -6.28 9.81 5.38
N SER A 171 -7.28 10.63 5.69
CA SER A 171 -8.67 10.42 5.24
C SER A 171 -8.80 10.48 3.72
N LEU A 172 -8.06 11.38 3.06
CA LEU A 172 -8.04 11.51 1.61
C LEU A 172 -7.33 10.31 0.97
N ALA A 173 -6.12 9.98 1.44
CA ALA A 173 -5.36 8.84 0.93
C ALA A 173 -6.12 7.51 1.09
N LYS A 174 -6.78 7.29 2.24
CA LYS A 174 -7.63 6.11 2.46
C LYS A 174 -8.88 6.08 1.57
N ALA A 175 -9.38 7.23 1.11
CA ALA A 175 -10.49 7.32 0.17
C ALA A 175 -10.03 7.07 -1.27
N GLU A 176 -8.93 7.69 -1.70
CA GLU A 176 -8.33 7.52 -3.02
C GLU A 176 -7.89 6.07 -3.25
N ILE A 177 -7.14 5.49 -2.33
CA ILE A 177 -6.68 4.09 -2.42
C ILE A 177 -7.87 3.12 -2.54
N TYR A 178 -8.94 3.36 -1.77
CA TYR A 178 -10.16 2.55 -1.83
C TYR A 178 -10.85 2.64 -3.19
N LEU A 179 -11.09 3.85 -3.70
CA LEU A 179 -11.77 4.06 -4.97
C LEU A 179 -10.94 3.56 -6.16
N VAL A 180 -9.63 3.82 -6.16
CA VAL A 180 -8.73 3.42 -7.25
C VAL A 180 -8.58 1.90 -7.27
N LEU A 181 -8.19 1.26 -6.17
CA LEU A 181 -7.98 -0.19 -6.16
C LEU A 181 -9.29 -0.96 -6.37
N GLY A 182 -10.39 -0.55 -5.73
CA GLY A 182 -11.69 -1.20 -5.90
C GLY A 182 -12.19 -1.15 -7.34
N ASN A 183 -12.15 0.03 -7.98
CA ASN A 183 -12.57 0.15 -9.38
C ASN A 183 -11.57 -0.49 -10.36
N MET A 184 -10.26 -0.50 -10.07
CA MET A 184 -9.29 -1.22 -10.89
C MET A 184 -9.53 -2.75 -10.86
N ILE A 185 -9.65 -3.33 -9.67
CA ILE A 185 -9.87 -4.79 -9.48
C ILE A 185 -11.21 -5.24 -10.07
N SER A 186 -12.24 -4.39 -10.01
CA SER A 186 -13.56 -4.65 -10.61
C SER A 186 -13.51 -4.66 -12.15
N ARG A 187 -12.85 -3.68 -12.78
CA ARG A 187 -12.91 -3.47 -14.24
C ARG A 187 -11.81 -4.17 -15.04
N TYR A 188 -10.68 -4.49 -14.42
CA TYR A 188 -9.52 -5.03 -15.12
C TYR A 188 -9.07 -6.35 -14.50
N ASP A 189 -8.73 -7.31 -15.35
CA ASP A 189 -7.77 -8.35 -15.01
C ASP A 189 -6.38 -7.69 -14.96
N ILE A 190 -5.96 -7.40 -13.73
CA ILE A 190 -4.61 -6.98 -13.39
C ILE A 190 -3.77 -8.25 -13.42
N MET A 191 -3.00 -8.38 -14.48
CA MET A 191 -2.01 -9.42 -14.65
C MET A 191 -0.64 -8.75 -14.65
N GLY A 192 0.38 -9.56 -14.87
CA GLY A 192 1.43 -9.05 -15.70
C GLY A 192 2.39 -10.07 -16.22
N ASP A 193 3.63 -9.62 -16.35
CA ASP A 193 4.42 -9.91 -17.50
C ASP A 193 5.25 -11.17 -17.35
N PRO A 194 5.05 -12.14 -18.26
CA PRO A 194 5.97 -13.25 -18.41
C PRO A 194 7.40 -12.80 -18.77
N GLU A 195 7.59 -11.65 -19.43
CA GLU A 195 8.91 -11.17 -19.86
C GLU A 195 9.66 -10.33 -18.80
N SER A 196 8.94 -9.76 -17.81
CA SER A 196 9.48 -8.90 -16.75
C SER A 196 8.94 -9.29 -15.36
N PRO A 197 9.53 -10.32 -14.72
CA PRO A 197 9.15 -10.73 -13.37
C PRO A 197 9.45 -9.64 -12.34
N VAL A 198 8.51 -9.42 -11.42
CA VAL A 198 8.60 -8.28 -10.51
C VAL A 198 9.52 -8.56 -9.36
N ASN A 199 10.57 -7.75 -9.29
CA ASN A 199 11.40 -7.63 -8.12
C ASN A 199 10.67 -6.81 -7.03
N MET A 200 9.99 -7.50 -6.10
CA MET A 200 9.27 -6.89 -4.97
C MET A 200 10.21 -6.34 -3.86
N CYS A 201 11.53 -6.41 -4.04
CA CYS A 201 12.49 -5.78 -3.13
C CYS A 201 12.36 -4.25 -3.22
N THR A 202 12.64 -3.54 -2.11
CA THR A 202 12.74 -2.07 -2.14
C THR A 202 14.06 -1.63 -2.77
N THR A 203 14.03 -0.61 -3.61
CA THR A 203 15.22 0.10 -4.12
C THR A 203 15.93 0.90 -3.04
N THR A 204 15.27 1.11 -1.91
CA THR A 204 15.74 1.88 -0.76
C THR A 204 15.58 1.04 0.52
N PRO A 205 16.42 0.01 0.75
CA PRO A 205 16.35 -0.83 1.95
C PRO A 205 16.62 -0.02 3.23
N ASP A 206 17.72 0.74 3.25
CA ASP A 206 18.12 1.62 4.35
C ASP A 206 17.43 3.00 4.30
N GLY A 207 16.43 3.17 3.42
CA GLY A 207 15.75 4.42 3.20
C GLY A 207 14.65 4.70 4.23
N MET A 208 14.48 5.98 4.60
CA MET A 208 13.31 6.43 5.37
C MET A 208 11.99 6.06 4.67
N MET A 209 11.97 6.16 3.34
CA MET A 209 10.87 5.69 2.51
C MET A 209 11.26 4.42 1.75
N ARG A 210 10.38 3.42 1.74
CA ARG A 210 10.48 2.27 0.82
C ARG A 210 9.97 2.68 -0.56
N ARG A 211 10.62 2.15 -1.60
CA ARG A 211 10.24 2.35 -3.00
C ARG A 211 10.34 1.03 -3.72
N ALA A 212 9.25 0.58 -4.34
CA ALA A 212 9.31 -0.57 -5.24
C ALA A 212 10.31 -0.30 -6.37
N ASN A 213 10.83 -1.36 -6.98
CA ASN A 213 11.52 -1.24 -8.27
C ASN A 213 10.59 -0.63 -9.33
N ASN A 214 11.17 -0.18 -10.43
CA ASN A 214 10.40 -0.01 -11.66
C ASN A 214 9.94 -1.39 -12.12
N TYR A 215 8.76 -1.73 -11.60
CA TYR A 215 7.83 -2.62 -12.22
C TYR A 215 6.73 -1.75 -12.87
N ASN A 216 5.60 -2.36 -13.15
CA ASN A 216 5.25 -2.64 -14.51
C ASN A 216 3.90 -3.40 -14.42
N ILE A 217 2.83 -3.09 -15.18
CA ILE A 217 1.49 -3.75 -15.13
C ILE A 217 0.94 -4.28 -16.49
N ILE A 218 0.14 -5.35 -16.55
CA ILE A 218 -0.77 -5.59 -17.70
C ILE A 218 -2.22 -5.44 -17.24
N LEU A 219 -2.95 -4.48 -17.81
CA LEU A 219 -4.37 -4.27 -17.54
C LEU A 219 -5.22 -4.72 -18.73
N LYS A 220 -5.92 -5.85 -18.58
CA LYS A 220 -6.92 -6.31 -19.55
C LYS A 220 -8.32 -5.93 -19.06
N MET A 221 -9.04 -5.14 -19.83
CA MET A 221 -10.44 -4.81 -19.53
C MET A 221 -11.32 -6.06 -19.58
N ARG A 222 -12.24 -6.18 -18.62
CA ARG A 222 -13.23 -7.25 -18.51
C ARG A 222 -14.54 -6.89 -19.20
#